data_AF-A0A160IQN7-F1
#
_entry.id   AF-A0A160IQN7-F1
#
_cell.length_a   1.000
_cell.length_b   1.000
_cell.length_c   1.000
_cell.angle_alpha   90.00
_cell.angle_beta   90.00
_cell.angle_gamma   90.00
#
_symmetry.space_group_name_H-M   'P 1'
#
loop_
_entity.id
_entity.type
_entity.pdbx_description
1 polymer ?
#
loop_
_entity_poly.entity_id
_entity_poly.type
_entity_poly.pdbx_seq_one_letter_code
_entity_poly.pdbx_strand_id
1 'polypeptide(L)'
;MSKKEEDKIVQRSTQLAKAYFKEKLGYEIIVNKHEFTSRTNGTEIFIYGYEKGDKENKVSATIDYSGDEYKVQMVGIDKKVK
;
A
#
# COMPACT_ATOMS: atom_id res chain seq x y z
N MET A 1 12.82 -4.91 -14.15
CA MET A 1 12.54 -3.46 -13.98
C MET A 1 13.84 -2.73 -13.71
N SER A 2 13.97 -1.51 -14.21
CA SER A 2 15.00 -0.58 -13.78
C SER A 2 14.65 0.00 -12.41
N LYS A 3 15.66 0.38 -11.62
CA LYS A 3 15.47 1.07 -10.34
C LYS A 3 14.56 2.31 -10.45
N LYS A 4 14.66 3.05 -11.56
CA LYS A 4 13.81 4.23 -11.83
C LYS A 4 12.33 3.87 -12.01
N GLU A 5 12.04 2.68 -12.56
CA GLU A 5 10.68 2.20 -12.72
C GLU A 5 10.12 1.71 -11.38
N GLU A 6 10.93 0.98 -10.60
CA GLU A 6 10.57 0.54 -9.25
C GLU A 6 10.24 1.73 -8.35
N ASP A 7 11.10 2.75 -8.31
CA ASP A 7 10.87 3.95 -7.49
C ASP A 7 9.56 4.66 -7.85
N LYS A 8 9.22 4.72 -9.14
CA LYS A 8 7.94 5.28 -9.61
C LYS A 8 6.75 4.44 -9.15
N ILE A 9 6.83 3.12 -9.28
CA ILE A 9 5.77 2.20 -8.85
C ILE A 9 5.56 2.34 -7.34
N VAL A 10 6.63 2.34 -6.56
CA VAL A 10 6.60 2.49 -5.10
C VAL A 10 5.99 3.83 -4.70
N GLN A 11 6.43 4.93 -5.31
CA GLN A 11 5.91 6.27 -5.00
C GLN A 11 4.40 6.37 -5.28
N ARG A 12 3.96 5.94 -6.47
CA ARG A 12 2.55 6.02 -6.88
C ARG A 12 1.67 5.10 -6.04
N SER A 13 2.12 3.87 -5.77
CA SER A 13 1.41 2.91 -4.92
C SER A 13 1.30 3.39 -3.47
N THR A 14 2.36 4.02 -2.95
CA THR A 14 2.36 4.64 -1.61
C THR A 14 1.36 5.77 -1.51
N GLN A 15 1.30 6.65 -2.52
CA GLN A 15 0.32 7.75 -2.57
C GLN A 15 -1.11 7.22 -2.65
N LEU A 16 -1.35 6.22 -3.50
CA LEU A 16 -2.67 5.62 -3.67
C LEU A 16 -3.15 4.93 -2.37
N ALA A 17 -2.28 4.17 -1.71
CA ALA A 17 -2.60 3.55 -0.42
C ALA A 17 -2.96 4.61 0.63
N LYS A 18 -2.13 5.67 0.77
CA LYS A 18 -2.40 6.77 1.71
C LYS A 18 -3.73 7.47 1.44
N ALA A 19 -4.03 7.76 0.19
CA ALA A 19 -5.30 8.36 -0.21
C ALA A 19 -6.47 7.43 0.15
N TYR A 20 -6.39 6.15 -0.22
CA TYR A 20 -7.44 5.18 0.07
C TYR A 20 -7.75 5.07 1.57
N PHE A 21 -6.74 4.89 2.41
CA PHE A 21 -6.94 4.79 3.87
C PHE A 21 -7.52 6.07 4.46
N LYS A 22 -7.08 7.23 4.01
CA LYS A 22 -7.61 8.52 4.48
C LYS A 22 -9.07 8.71 4.06
N GLU A 23 -9.39 8.47 2.79
CA GLU A 23 -10.73 8.75 2.23
C GLU A 23 -11.78 7.70 2.64
N LYS A 24 -11.39 6.43 2.74
CA LYS A 24 -12.33 5.33 3.03
C LYS A 24 -12.46 5.01 4.51
N LEU A 25 -11.40 5.23 5.29
CA LEU A 25 -11.32 4.79 6.69
C LEU A 25 -11.00 5.93 7.66
N GLY A 26 -10.65 7.12 7.16
CA GLY A 26 -10.21 8.24 8.00
C GLY A 26 -8.82 8.07 8.58
N TYR A 27 -8.06 7.04 8.17
CA TYR A 27 -6.73 6.75 8.71
C TYR A 27 -5.66 7.51 7.95
N GLU A 28 -4.93 8.38 8.64
CA GLU A 28 -3.64 8.86 8.17
C GLU A 28 -2.58 7.79 8.42
N ILE A 29 -1.97 7.22 7.38
CA ILE A 29 -1.03 6.10 7.55
C ILE A 29 0.44 6.49 7.32
N ILE A 30 1.33 5.85 8.06
CA ILE A 30 2.79 5.90 7.83
C ILE A 30 3.21 4.59 7.18
N VAL A 31 3.61 4.66 5.91
CA VAL A 31 4.17 3.52 5.16
C VAL A 31 5.62 3.31 5.57
N ASN A 32 5.97 2.07 5.92
CA ASN A 32 7.32 1.71 6.39
C ASN A 32 7.94 0.53 5.65
N LYS A 33 7.15 -0.22 4.87
CA LYS A 33 7.63 -1.33 4.04
C LYS A 33 6.80 -1.42 2.76
N HIS A 34 7.46 -1.84 1.69
CA HIS A 34 6.82 -2.27 0.46
C HIS A 34 7.45 -3.59 0.00
N GLU A 35 6.72 -4.38 -0.77
CA GLU A 35 7.18 -5.68 -1.26
C GLU A 35 6.59 -5.95 -2.65
N PHE A 36 7.44 -6.11 -3.66
CA PHE A 36 7.04 -6.61 -4.96
C PHE A 36 6.77 -8.11 -4.87
N THR A 37 5.70 -8.57 -5.50
CA THR A 37 5.36 -9.99 -5.52
C THR A 37 5.41 -10.52 -6.94
N SER A 38 5.68 -11.82 -7.12
CA SER A 38 5.54 -12.52 -8.40
C SER A 38 4.10 -12.95 -8.69
N ARG A 39 3.17 -12.71 -7.76
CA ARG A 39 1.73 -12.91 -8.00
C ARG A 39 1.26 -12.05 -9.17
N THR A 40 0.23 -12.53 -9.86
CA THR A 40 -0.40 -11.79 -10.96
C THR A 40 0.64 -11.33 -12.01
N ASN A 41 1.58 -12.23 -12.38
CA ASN A 41 2.67 -11.95 -13.32
C ASN A 41 3.61 -10.80 -12.91
N GLY A 42 3.76 -10.54 -11.61
CA GLY A 42 4.64 -9.48 -11.15
C GLY A 42 4.08 -8.08 -11.34
N THR A 43 2.75 -7.93 -11.31
CA THR A 43 2.06 -6.64 -11.47
C THR A 43 1.42 -6.14 -10.18
N GLU A 44 1.74 -6.75 -9.04
CA GLU A 44 1.24 -6.35 -7.73
C GLU A 44 2.38 -5.95 -6.78
N ILE A 45 2.11 -4.94 -5.95
CA ILE A 45 2.97 -4.51 -4.86
C ILE A 45 2.16 -4.44 -3.57
N PHE A 46 2.74 -4.95 -2.49
CA PHE A 46 2.20 -4.79 -1.15
C PHE A 46 2.80 -3.56 -0.50
N ILE A 47 1.94 -2.69 0.02
CA ILE A 47 2.30 -1.54 0.84
C ILE A 47 1.90 -1.83 2.28
N TYR A 48 2.83 -1.70 3.21
CA TYR A 48 2.61 -1.92 4.63
C TYR A 48 2.88 -0.65 5.43
N GLY A 49 2.11 -0.49 6.51
CA GLY A 49 2.26 0.64 7.41
C GLY A 49 1.46 0.46 8.68
N TYR A 50 1.20 1.59 9.32
CA TYR A 50 0.36 1.70 10.51
C TYR A 50 -0.33 3.06 10.54
N GLU A 51 -1.39 3.19 11.33
CA GLU A 51 -2.07 4.46 11.55
C GLU A 51 -1.17 5.44 12.33
N LYS A 52 -1.10 6.68 11.88
CA LYS A 52 -0.38 7.75 12.55
C LYS A 52 -1.00 8.01 13.91
N GLY A 53 -0.23 7.79 14.97
CA GLY A 53 -0.69 7.89 16.35
C GLY A 53 -1.04 6.54 16.98
N ASP A 54 -1.25 5.49 16.19
CA ASP A 54 -1.49 4.12 16.66
C ASP A 54 -0.64 3.11 15.85
N LYS A 55 0.56 2.84 16.37
CA LYS A 55 1.49 1.85 15.76
C LYS A 55 0.99 0.41 15.90
N GLU A 56 0.03 0.14 16.78
CA GLU A 56 -0.55 -1.19 16.95
C GLU A 56 -1.60 -1.47 15.87
N ASN A 57 -2.26 -0.41 15.35
CA ASN A 57 -3.15 -0.51 14.19
C ASN A 57 -2.34 -0.62 12.89
N LYS A 58 -1.89 -1.84 12.57
CA LYS A 58 -1.15 -2.12 11.34
C LYS A 58 -2.09 -2.18 10.15
N VAL A 59 -1.62 -1.68 9.01
CA VAL A 59 -2.38 -1.67 7.76
C VAL A 59 -1.56 -2.24 6.61
N SER A 60 -2.24 -2.81 5.64
CA SER A 60 -1.66 -3.24 4.37
C SER A 60 -2.58 -2.91 3.20
N ALA A 61 -2.01 -2.63 2.04
CA ALA A 61 -2.73 -2.51 0.78
C ALA A 61 -2.00 -3.28 -0.32
N THR A 62 -2.76 -4.01 -1.13
CA THR A 62 -2.28 -4.60 -2.39
C THR A 62 -2.66 -3.67 -3.53
N ILE A 63 -1.67 -3.22 -4.28
CA ILE A 63 -1.85 -2.33 -5.43
C ILE A 63 -1.49 -3.09 -6.70
N ASP A 64 -2.43 -3.14 -7.64
CA ASP A 64 -2.20 -3.62 -9.00
C ASP A 64 -1.70 -2.44 -9.86
N TYR A 65 -0.53 -2.62 -10.46
CA TYR A 65 0.13 -1.66 -11.36
C TYR A 65 0.26 -2.19 -12.80
N SER A 66 -0.50 -3.22 -13.19
CA SER A 66 -0.49 -3.81 -14.53
C SER A 66 -0.87 -2.85 -15.66
N GLY A 67 -1.69 -1.83 -15.37
CA GLY A 67 -2.16 -0.84 -16.33
C GLY A 67 -1.69 0.59 -16.04
N ASP A 68 -2.12 1.53 -16.88
CA ASP A 68 -1.81 2.96 -16.74
C ASP A 68 -2.38 3.56 -15.44
N GLU A 69 -3.49 3.01 -14.96
CA GLU A 69 -4.17 3.38 -13.72
C GLU A 69 -3.99 2.30 -12.66
N TYR A 70 -3.37 2.69 -11.54
CA TYR A 70 -3.13 1.77 -10.43
C TYR A 70 -4.40 1.58 -9.61
N LYS A 71 -4.63 0.36 -9.12
CA LYS A 71 -5.86 0.02 -8.40
C LYS A 71 -5.56 -0.62 -7.05
N VAL A 72 -6.29 -0.20 -6.03
CA VAL A 72 -6.28 -0.87 -4.73
C VAL A 72 -7.15 -2.11 -4.85
N GLN A 73 -6.53 -3.30 -4.77
CA GLN A 73 -7.22 -4.58 -4.91
C GLN A 73 -7.70 -5.12 -3.57
N MET A 74 -6.89 -4.94 -2.53
CA MET A 74 -7.16 -5.47 -1.20
C MET A 74 -6.57 -4.55 -0.14
N VAL A 75 -7.26 -4.42 0.98
CA VAL A 75 -6.76 -3.77 2.18
C VAL A 75 -6.87 -4.70 3.37
N GLY A 76 -5.88 -4.65 4.25
CA GLY A 76 -5.86 -5.35 5.53
C GLY A 76 -5.69 -4.35 6.67
N ILE A 77 -6.39 -4.60 7.78
CA ILE A 77 -6.26 -3.86 9.02
C ILE A 77 -6.10 -4.90 10.12
N ASP A 78 -4.99 -4.84 10.83
CA ASP A 78 -4.70 -5.67 12.00
C ASP A 78 -4.69 -4.76 13.22
N LYS A 79 -5.90 -4.39 13.65
CA LYS A 79 -6.11 -3.56 14.82
C LYS A 79 -6.12 -4.44 16.05
N LYS A 80 -5.11 -4.30 16.91
CA LYS A 80 -5.18 -4.90 18.24
C LYS A 80 -6.26 -4.20 19.05
N VAL A 81 -7.32 -4.93 19.38
CA VAL A 81 -8.28 -4.52 20.39
C VAL A 81 -7.62 -4.79 21.75
N LYS A 82 -7.43 -3.73 22.55
CA LYS A 82 -6.97 -3.85 23.94
C LYS A 82 -8.10 -4.36 24.84
#